data_AF-A0A845WQR8-F1
#
_entry.id   AF-A0A845WQR8-F1
#
_cell.length_a   1.000
_cell.length_b   1.000
_cell.length_c   1.000
_cell.angle_alpha   90.00
_cell.angle_beta   90.00
_cell.angle_gamma   90.00
#
_symmetry.space_group_name_H-M   'P 1'
#
loop_
_entity.id
_entity.type
_entity.pdbx_description
1 polymer ?
#
loop_
_entity_poly.entity_id
_entity_poly.type
_entity_poly.pdbx_seq_one_letter_code
_entity_poly.pdbx_strand_id
1 'polypeptide(L)' 'MGKYVSDEAVKCLFWGYLRRFVSDGGNYIDISKGISLGCPISPLIGALFLKPLDDRMAQLGC' A
#
# COMPACT_ATOMS: atom_id res chain seq x y z
N MET A 1 -7.57 4.51 -1.91
CA MET A 1 -7.72 4.71 -0.45
C MET A 1 -8.78 5.74 -0.07
N GLY A 2 -8.83 6.92 -0.70
CA GLY A 2 -9.85 7.94 -0.39
C GLY A 2 -11.31 7.54 -0.60
N LYS A 3 -11.57 6.42 -1.29
CA LYS A 3 -12.91 5.83 -1.46
C LYS A 3 -13.31 4.84 -0.35
N TYR A 4 -12.33 4.35 0.42
CA TYR A 4 -12.52 3.31 1.45
C TYR A 4 -12.33 3.83 2.87
N VAL A 5 -11.46 4.82 3.04
CA VAL A 5 -11.18 5.49 4.32
C VAL A 5 -11.49 6.96 4.14
N SER A 6 -12.40 7.50 4.96
CA SER A 6 -12.76 8.92 4.98
C SER A 6 -11.86 9.74 5.89
N ASP A 7 -11.36 9.15 6.98
CA ASP A 7 -10.54 9.80 7.99
C ASP A 7 -9.18 10.27 7.43
N GLU A 8 -8.90 11.57 7.55
CA GLU A 8 -7.67 12.21 7.04
C GLU A 8 -6.43 11.86 7.87
N ALA A 9 -6.56 11.65 9.18
CA ALA A 9 -5.45 11.24 10.02
C ALA A 9 -4.99 9.82 9.65
N VAL A 10 -5.94 8.91 9.40
CA VAL A 10 -5.62 7.57 8.93
C VAL A 10 -4.98 7.60 7.54
N LYS A 11 -5.46 8.45 6.62
CA LYS A 11 -4.80 8.63 5.31
C LYS A 11 -3.37 9.13 5.44
N CYS A 12 -3.12 10.08 6.35
CA CYS A 12 -1.79 10.60 6.63
C CYS A 12 -0.85 9.50 7.15
N LEU A 13 -1.32 8.68 8.10
CA LEU A 13 -0.58 7.54 8.63
C LEU A 13 -0.25 6.51 7.54
N PHE A 14 -1.23 6.17 6.69
CA PHE A 14 -0.99 5.29 5.54
C PHE A 14 0.03 5.86 4.57
N TRP A 15 -0.01 7.17 4.32
CA TRP A 15 0.95 7.82 3.45
C TRP A 15 2.37 7.77 4.01
N GLY A 16 2.53 8.05 5.31
CA GLY A 16 3.82 7.91 6.01
C GLY A 16 4.31 6.46 6.05
N TYR A 17 3.40 5.49 6.16
CA TYR A 17 3.76 4.09 6.08
C TYR A 17 4.29 3.68 4.69
N LEU A 18 3.62 4.13 3.62
CA LEU A 18 3.99 3.79 2.25
C LEU A 18 5.27 4.52 1.81
N ARG A 19 5.43 5.78 2.21
CA ARG A 19 6.67 6.56 2.03
C ARG A 19 7.63 6.29 3.17
N ARG A 20 8.33 5.18 3.07
CA ARG A 20 9.38 4.80 4.02
C ARG A 20 10.76 5.21 3.51
N PHE A 21 11.66 5.43 4.45
CA PHE A 21 13.09 5.39 4.17
C PHE A 21 13.66 4.08 4.71
N VAL A 22 14.72 3.58 4.11
CA VAL A 22 15.52 2.47 4.63
C VAL A 22 16.92 2.98 4.88
N SER A 23 17.47 2.70 6.06
CA SER A 23 18.88 2.92 6.33
C SER A 23 19.64 1.62 6.06
N ASP A 24 20.57 1.64 5.11
CA ASP A 24 21.43 0.51 4.77
C ASP A 24 22.87 0.99 4.62
N GLY A 25 23.78 0.44 5.43
CA GLY A 25 25.20 0.82 5.43
C GLY A 25 25.48 2.31 5.69
N GLY A 26 24.60 3.01 6.41
CA GLY A 26 24.72 4.46 6.67
C GLY A 26 24.14 5.35 5.56
N ASN A 27 23.62 4.77 4.48
CA ASN A 27 22.86 5.49 3.45
C ASN A 27 21.37 5.46 3.77
N TYR A 28 20.68 6.58 3.53
CA TYR A 28 19.23 6.67 3.65
C TYR A 28 18.62 6.66 2.25
N ILE A 29 17.80 5.64 1.97
CA ILE A 29 17.17 5.45 0.66
C ILE A 29 15.67 5.70 0.82
N ASP A 30 15.17 6.71 0.11
CA ASP A 30 13.74 6.98 0.03
C ASP A 30 13.04 5.97 -0.88
N ILE A 31 12.06 5.27 -0.32
CA ILE A 31 11.24 4.31 -1.06
C ILE A 31 9.91 4.98 -1.42
N SER A 32 9.77 5.31 -2.70
CA SER A 32 8.55 5.90 -3.26
C SER A 32 7.61 4.89 -3.90
N LYS A 33 8.04 3.63 -4.05
CA LYS A 33 7.28 2.55 -4.71
C LYS A 33 7.38 1.23 -3.95
N GLY A 34 6.31 0.45 -3.99
CA GLY A 34 6.21 -0.86 -3.36
C GLY A 34 5.78 -0.81 -1.89
N ILE A 35 5.54 -1.99 -1.32
CA ILE A 35 5.10 -2.19 0.07
C ILE A 35 6.21 -2.87 0.88
N SER A 36 6.22 -2.70 2.20
CA SER A 36 7.25 -3.29 3.06
C SER A 36 7.08 -4.82 3.15
N LEU A 37 8.14 -5.58 2.93
CA LEU A 37 8.11 -7.03 3.11
C LEU A 37 8.01 -7.36 4.61
N GLY A 38 7.07 -8.22 5.00
CA GLY A 38 6.91 -8.70 6.38
C GLY A 38 6.12 -7.79 7.33
N CYS A 39 5.67 -6.61 6.89
CA CYS A 39 4.79 -5.78 7.71
C CYS A 39 3.34 -6.29 7.68
N PRO A 40 2.63 -6.35 8.83
CA PRO A 40 1.27 -6.90 8.89
C PRO A 40 0.26 -6.19 7.99
N ILE A 41 0.47 -4.91 7.64
CA ILE A 41 -0.47 -4.15 6.81
C ILE A 41 -0.18 -4.30 5.30
N SER A 42 0.99 -4.79 4.92
CA SER A 42 1.38 -4.94 3.52
C SER A 42 0.48 -5.87 2.71
N PRO A 43 0.08 -7.06 3.22
CA PRO A 43 -0.85 -7.93 2.49
C PRO A 43 -2.19 -7.25 2.19
N LEU A 44 -2.71 -6.47 3.15
CA LEU A 44 -3.96 -5.73 2.99
C LEU A 44 -3.85 -4.66 1.89
N ILE A 45 -2.74 -3.93 1.85
CA ILE A 45 -2.50 -2.95 0.78
C ILE A 45 -2.39 -3.62 -0.59
N GLY A 46 -1.70 -4.77 -0.66
CA GLY A 46 -1.61 -5.57 -1.88
C GLY A 46 -2.99 -5.98 -2.39
N ALA A 47 -3.84 -6.54 -1.52
CA ALA A 47 -5.21 -6.92 -1.87
C ALA A 47 -6.03 -5.71 -2.32
N LEU A 48 -5.93 -4.57 -1.62
CA LEU A 48 -6.66 -3.36 -2.00
C LEU A 48 -6.21 -2.80 -3.36
N PHE A 49 -4.91 -2.88 -3.65
CA PHE A 49 -4.35 -2.47 -4.94
C PHE A 49 -4.85 -3.36 -6.09
N LEU A 50 -5.01 -4.66 -5.84
CA LEU A 50 -5.45 -5.65 -6.82
C LEU A 50 -6.98 -5.73 -6.99
N LYS A 51 -7.77 -5.20 -6.05
CA LYS A 51 -9.23 -5.24 -6.10
C LYS A 51 -9.87 -4.85 -7.45
N PRO A 52 -9.42 -3.80 -8.16
CA PRO A 52 -9.99 -3.47 -9.46
C PRO A 52 -9.73 -4.54 -10.53
N LEU A 53 -8.59 -5.25 -10.45
CA LEU A 53 -8.30 -6.39 -11.32
C LEU A 53 -9.23 -7.56 -11.00
N ASP A 54 -9.38 -7.89 -9.71
CA ASP A 54 -10.28 -8.95 -9.25
C ASP A 54 -11.72 -8.69 -9.73
N ASP A 55 -12.18 -7.44 -9.66
CA ASP A 55 -13.52 -7.03 -10.12
C ASP A 55 -13.70 -7.20 -11.63
N ARG A 56 -12.64 -6.97 -12.41
CA ARG A 56 -12.68 -7.18 -13.87
C ARG A 56 -12.65 -8.66 -14.21
N MET A 57 -11.86 -9.44 -13.50
CA MET A 57 -11.82 -10.89 -13.68
C MET A 57 -13.19 -11.51 -13.38
N ALA A 58 -13.81 -11.13 -12.25
CA ALA A 58 -15.15 -11.59 -11.90
C ALA A 58 -16.21 -11.22 -12.96
N GLN A 59 -16.10 -10.05 -13.60
CA GLN A 59 -16.99 -9.64 -14.70
C GLN A 59 -16.79 -10.46 -15.98
N LEU A 60 -15.57 -10.97 -16.21
CA LEU A 60 -15.24 -11.80 -17.37
C LEU A 60 -15.65 -13.27 -17.18
N GLY A 61 -16.19 -13.64 -16.02
CA GLY A 61 -16.64 -15.00 -15.72
C GLY A 61 -15.51 -16.00 -15.50
N CYS A 62 -14.31 -15.52 -15.16
CA CYS A 62 -13.22 -16.36 -14.64
C CYS A 62 -13.21 -16.41 -13.11
#